data_AF-A0A0C9YRX9-F1
#
_entry.id   AF-A0A0C9YRX9-F1
#
_cell.length_a   1.000
_cell.length_b   1.000
_cell.length_c   1.000
_cell.angle_alpha   90.00
_cell.angle_beta   90.00
_cell.angle_gamma   90.00
#
_symmetry.space_group_name_H-M   'P 1'
#
loop_
_entity.id
_entity.type
_entity.pdbx_description
1 polymer ?
#
loop_
_entity_poly.entity_id
_entity_poly.type
_entity_poly.pdbx_seq_one_letter_code
_entity_poly.pdbx_strand_id
1 'polypeptide(L)'
;MSTKWWIGRLGKTATHGIIQAQLILPGGENAGPHLLLIQLQSLEDHMMLPGISIGDIGPKACGGLAVMDNGYTRFHHIHIPQTNMFSRFAGVMEDGGYIQPWNPKHSFGGMMCIQASMVMTGGWTLARAITITIQYTTVRHQGECMNMD
;
A
#
# COMPACT_ATOMS: atom_id res chain seq x y z
N MET A 1 12.44 -16.49 4.64
CA MET A 1 12.62 -15.09 4.20
C MET A 1 11.43 -14.71 3.35
N SER A 2 10.65 -13.70 3.77
CA SER A 2 9.41 -13.29 3.10
C SER A 2 9.63 -11.99 2.33
N THR A 3 9.11 -11.92 1.11
CA THR A 3 9.23 -10.75 0.23
C THR A 3 7.95 -9.94 0.32
N LYS A 4 8.06 -8.63 0.58
CA LYS A 4 6.92 -7.72 0.43
C LYS A 4 6.74 -7.42 -1.06
N TRP A 5 5.51 -7.43 -1.54
CA TRP A 5 5.19 -7.37 -2.97
C TRP A 5 4.01 -6.40 -3.20
N TRP A 6 3.90 -5.82 -4.40
CA TRP A 6 2.88 -4.82 -4.78
C TRP A 6 2.93 -3.48 -4.04
N ILE A 7 4.04 -3.14 -3.39
CA ILE A 7 4.12 -1.88 -2.65
C ILE A 7 4.22 -0.72 -3.63
N GLY A 8 3.21 0.15 -3.62
CA GLY A 8 3.17 1.32 -4.50
C GLY A 8 4.34 2.25 -4.24
N ARG A 9 4.98 2.71 -5.32
CA ARG A 9 6.12 3.65 -5.30
C ARG A 9 7.39 3.17 -4.62
N LEU A 10 7.46 1.88 -4.29
CA LEU A 10 8.62 1.27 -3.66
C LEU A 10 9.77 1.06 -4.63
N GLY A 11 9.47 0.74 -5.90
CA GLY A 11 10.47 0.26 -6.84
C GLY A 11 11.59 1.27 -7.10
N LYS A 12 11.26 2.58 -7.09
CA LYS A 12 12.22 3.64 -7.38
C LYS A 12 12.12 4.84 -6.46
N THR A 13 10.94 5.19 -5.98
CA THR A 13 10.73 6.54 -5.39
C THR A 13 10.85 6.58 -3.86
N ALA A 14 10.37 5.56 -3.15
CA ALA A 14 10.21 5.62 -1.70
C ALA A 14 11.56 5.55 -0.94
N THR A 15 11.88 6.59 -0.17
CA THR A 15 13.04 6.60 0.73
C THR A 15 12.77 5.88 2.05
N HIS A 16 11.53 5.88 2.50
CA HIS A 16 11.07 5.22 3.72
C HIS A 16 9.84 4.36 3.43
N GLY A 17 9.65 3.32 4.24
CA GLY A 17 8.49 2.45 4.17
C GLY A 17 7.96 2.11 5.56
N ILE A 18 6.65 1.95 5.65
CA ILE A 18 6.00 1.36 6.82
C ILE A 18 5.84 -0.13 6.52
N ILE A 19 6.50 -0.98 7.31
CA ILE A 19 6.52 -2.42 7.13
C ILE A 19 5.73 -3.08 8.25
N GLN A 20 4.81 -3.96 7.86
CA GLN A 20 4.13 -4.83 8.80
C GLN A 20 4.95 -6.12 9.00
N ALA A 21 5.41 -6.37 10.23
CA ALA A 21 6.19 -7.55 10.60
C ALA A 21 5.68 -8.19 11.89
N GLN A 22 5.97 -9.48 12.09
CA GLN A 22 5.66 -10.15 13.36
C GLN A 22 6.63 -9.65 14.43
N LEU A 23 6.11 -9.16 15.55
CA LEU A 23 6.91 -8.72 16.69
C LEU A 23 7.24 -9.93 17.55
N ILE A 24 8.53 -10.27 17.62
CA ILE A 24 9.05 -11.32 18.50
C ILE A 24 9.71 -10.65 19.70
N LEU A 25 9.21 -10.94 20.89
CA LEU A 25 9.68 -10.37 22.16
C LEU A 25 10.89 -11.15 22.72
N PRO A 26 11.64 -10.56 23.67
CA PRO A 26 12.64 -11.30 24.44
C PRO A 26 12.01 -12.55 25.07
N GLY A 27 12.61 -13.71 24.86
CA GLY A 27 12.05 -15.00 25.28
C GLY A 27 11.25 -15.75 24.19
N GLY A 28 11.10 -15.16 23.01
CA GLY A 28 10.56 -15.85 21.82
C GLY A 28 9.04 -15.80 21.68
N GLU A 29 8.34 -15.05 22.53
CA GLU A 29 6.90 -14.84 22.41
C GLU A 29 6.57 -14.00 21.15
N ASN A 30 5.59 -14.45 20.37
CA ASN A 30 5.12 -13.72 19.19
C ASN A 30 3.88 -12.87 19.56
N ALA A 31 4.08 -11.55 19.58
CA ALA A 31 3.04 -10.56 19.87
C ALA A 31 2.18 -10.19 18.64
N GLY A 32 2.43 -10.79 17.48
CA GLY A 32 1.65 -10.58 16.27
C GLY A 32 2.14 -9.42 15.39
N PRO A 33 1.35 -9.01 14.38
CA PRO A 33 1.79 -8.07 13.37
C PRO A 33 1.79 -6.62 13.87
N HIS A 34 2.93 -5.95 13.74
CA HIS A 34 3.14 -4.55 14.09
C HIS A 34 3.72 -3.75 12.93
N LEU A 35 3.49 -2.43 12.95
CA LEU A 35 4.01 -1.51 11.95
C LEU A 35 5.33 -0.90 12.42
N LEU A 36 6.33 -0.96 11.55
CA LEU A 36 7.69 -0.47 11.78
C LEU A 36 8.05 0.52 10.67
N LEU A 37 8.57 1.69 11.05
CA LEU A 37 9.16 2.64 10.11
C LEU A 37 10.58 2.19 9.75
N ILE A 38 10.85 2.01 8.47
CA ILE A 38 12.16 1.61 7.99
C ILE A 38 12.61 2.61 6.92
N GLN A 39 13.83 3.11 7.07
CA GLN A 39 14.50 3.81 5.98
C GLN A 39 15.00 2.76 4.98
N LEU A 40 14.66 2.95 3.72
CA LEU A 40 14.93 2.02 2.63
C LEU A 40 16.12 2.48 1.79
N GLN A 41 16.19 3.78 1.55
CA GLN A 41 17.19 4.42 0.70
C GLN A 41 17.83 5.60 1.43
N SER A 42 19.10 5.84 1.16
CA SER A 42 19.83 7.01 1.63
C SER A 42 19.21 8.29 1.07
N LEU A 43 19.20 9.36 1.87
CA LEU A 43 18.60 10.64 1.48
C LEU A 43 19.52 11.50 0.60
N GLU A 44 20.80 11.14 0.50
CA GLU A 44 21.80 11.92 -0.23
C GLU A 44 21.96 11.43 -1.67
N ASP A 45 22.13 10.12 -1.84
CA ASP A 45 22.46 9.45 -3.11
C ASP A 45 21.37 8.50 -3.60
N HIS A 46 20.28 8.34 -2.82
CA HIS A 46 19.15 7.46 -3.14
C HIS A 46 19.56 5.99 -3.33
N MET A 47 20.68 5.59 -2.72
CA MET A 47 21.17 4.22 -2.75
C MET A 47 20.49 3.37 -1.68
N MET A 48 20.31 2.08 -1.98
CA MET A 48 19.68 1.13 -1.06
C MET A 48 20.53 0.95 0.19
N LEU A 49 19.89 1.01 1.37
CA LEU A 49 20.60 0.79 2.62
C LEU A 49 21.03 -0.69 2.78
N PRO A 50 22.13 -0.96 3.51
CA PRO A 50 22.64 -2.32 3.70
C PRO A 50 21.59 -3.29 4.25
N GLY A 51 21.56 -4.51 3.70
CA GLY A 51 20.60 -5.54 4.11
C GLY A 51 19.18 -5.36 3.55
N ILE A 52 18.96 -4.38 2.67
CA ILE A 52 17.68 -4.16 1.99
C ILE A 52 17.85 -4.42 0.49
N SER A 53 16.94 -5.22 -0.08
CA SER A 53 16.88 -5.46 -1.52
C SER A 53 15.53 -4.97 -2.04
N ILE A 54 15.56 -4.04 -3.00
CA ILE A 54 14.37 -3.46 -3.62
C ILE A 54 14.44 -3.66 -5.13
N GLY A 55 13.27 -3.85 -5.76
CA GLY A 55 13.15 -3.85 -7.21
C GLY A 55 11.74 -3.52 -7.66
N ASP A 56 11.60 -3.19 -8.95
CA ASP A 56 10.31 -3.01 -9.60
C ASP A 56 9.75 -4.38 -10.02
N ILE A 57 8.44 -4.58 -9.88
CA ILE A 57 7.77 -5.85 -10.28
C ILE A 57 7.50 -5.93 -11.78
N GLY A 58 7.62 -4.82 -12.51
CA GLY A 58 7.46 -4.74 -13.95
C GLY A 58 6.07 -4.30 -14.43
N PRO A 59 5.78 -4.54 -15.73
CA PRO A 59 4.53 -4.14 -16.37
C PRO A 59 3.30 -4.74 -15.70
N LYS A 60 2.24 -3.93 -15.62
CA LYS A 60 0.95 -4.31 -15.02
C LYS A 60 -0.09 -4.60 -16.11
N ALA A 61 -1.06 -5.44 -15.80
CA ALA A 61 -2.08 -5.90 -16.75
C ALA A 61 -2.79 -4.72 -17.43
N CYS A 62 -3.06 -4.84 -18.73
CA CYS A 62 -3.72 -3.83 -19.56
C CYS A 62 -3.06 -2.43 -19.54
N GLY A 63 -1.75 -2.35 -19.23
CA GLY A 63 -1.07 -1.05 -19.04
C GLY A 63 -1.58 -0.28 -17.82
N GLY A 64 -2.38 -0.91 -16.97
CA GLY A 64 -2.99 -0.28 -15.81
C GLY A 64 -1.93 0.20 -14.84
N LEU A 65 -2.01 1.47 -14.42
CA LEU A 65 -1.05 2.11 -13.51
C LEU A 65 0.41 1.98 -13.99
N ALA A 66 0.67 2.03 -15.30
CA ALA A 66 2.02 1.93 -15.86
C ALA A 66 3.01 2.96 -15.29
N VAL A 67 2.50 4.12 -14.88
CA VAL A 67 3.29 5.19 -14.22
C VAL A 67 3.71 4.86 -12.79
N MET A 68 3.10 3.84 -12.17
CA MET A 68 3.39 3.46 -10.79
C MET A 68 4.55 2.45 -10.74
N ASP A 69 5.61 2.81 -10.05
CA ASP A 69 6.78 1.97 -9.73
C ASP A 69 6.47 1.04 -8.54
N ASN A 70 5.47 0.17 -8.73
CA ASN A 70 5.16 -0.85 -7.73
C ASN A 70 6.36 -1.78 -7.59
N GLY A 71 6.85 -1.92 -6.36
CA GLY A 71 8.05 -2.67 -6.08
C GLY A 71 7.84 -3.86 -5.18
N TYR A 72 8.93 -4.58 -5.00
CA TYR A 72 9.11 -5.57 -3.96
C TYR A 72 10.27 -5.15 -3.05
N THR A 73 10.25 -5.63 -1.81
CA THR A 73 11.39 -5.49 -0.90
C THR A 73 11.61 -6.76 -0.09
N ARG A 74 12.89 -7.02 0.19
CA ARG A 74 13.34 -8.09 1.07
C ARG A 74 14.35 -7.51 2.07
N PHE A 75 14.22 -7.96 3.32
CA PHE A 75 15.05 -7.55 4.44
C PHE A 75 15.97 -8.70 4.85
N HIS A 76 17.23 -8.39 5.10
CA HIS A 76 18.28 -9.31 5.51
C HIS A 76 18.91 -8.82 6.81
N HIS A 77 18.37 -9.27 7.95
CA HIS A 77 18.86 -8.97 9.31
C HIS A 77 19.23 -7.49 9.51
N ILE A 78 18.26 -6.61 9.27
CA ILE A 78 18.43 -5.17 9.46
C ILE A 78 18.15 -4.78 10.91
N HIS A 79 18.86 -3.76 11.39
CA HIS A 79 18.63 -3.16 12.70
C HIS A 79 17.90 -1.83 12.54
N ILE A 80 16.88 -1.61 13.38
CA ILE A 80 16.17 -0.34 13.47
C ILE A 80 16.00 0.06 14.94
N PRO A 81 15.95 1.36 15.26
CA PRO A 81 15.65 1.83 16.60
C PRO A 81 14.26 1.38 17.06
N GLN A 82 14.09 1.14 18.37
CA GLN A 82 12.79 0.81 18.97
C GLN A 82 11.75 1.92 18.73
N THR A 83 12.18 3.17 18.67
CA THR A 83 11.34 4.35 18.40
C THR A 83 10.69 4.33 17.03
N ASN A 84 11.16 3.48 16.11
CA ASN A 84 10.56 3.33 14.79
C ASN A 84 9.30 2.44 14.81
N MET A 85 8.98 1.81 15.94
CA MET A 85 7.73 1.09 16.13
C MET A 85 6.57 2.07 16.34
N PHE A 86 5.46 1.84 15.63
CA PHE A 86 4.24 2.64 15.80
C PHE A 86 3.51 2.22 17.08
N SER A 87 3.88 2.86 18.20
CA SER A 87 3.48 2.41 19.54
C SER A 87 2.20 3.04 20.11
N ARG A 88 1.30 3.59 19.27
CA ARG A 88 0.10 4.30 19.76
C ARG A 88 -0.90 3.40 20.51
N PHE A 89 -1.06 2.16 20.04
CA PHE A 89 -2.04 1.21 20.62
C PHE A 89 -1.37 0.02 21.28
N ALA A 90 -0.22 -0.42 20.78
CA ALA A 90 0.57 -1.52 21.33
C ALA A 90 2.04 -1.15 21.20
N GLY A 91 2.88 -1.49 22.18
CA GLY A 91 4.25 -1.01 22.22
C GLY A 91 5.16 -1.89 23.06
N VAL A 92 6.47 -1.68 22.94
CA VAL A 92 7.48 -2.34 23.77
C VAL A 92 8.13 -1.27 24.64
N MET A 93 8.24 -1.50 25.94
CA MET A 93 8.94 -0.65 26.91
C MET A 93 10.46 -0.85 26.83
N GLU A 94 11.23 0.04 27.46
CA GLU A 94 12.71 -0.06 27.48
C GLU A 94 13.21 -1.32 28.23
N ASP A 95 12.43 -1.81 29.20
CA ASP A 95 12.72 -3.04 29.95
C ASP A 95 12.37 -4.33 29.17
N GLY A 96 11.84 -4.19 27.95
CA GLY A 96 11.39 -5.32 27.12
C GLY A 96 9.96 -5.78 27.39
N GLY A 97 9.23 -5.12 28.31
CA GLY A 97 7.82 -5.38 28.56
C GLY A 97 6.94 -4.99 27.36
N TYR A 98 5.90 -5.79 27.09
CA TYR A 98 4.97 -5.55 25.99
C TYR A 98 3.63 -4.99 26.48
N ILE A 99 3.23 -3.86 25.89
CA ILE A 99 1.93 -3.22 26.12
C ILE A 99 0.96 -3.71 25.05
N GLN A 100 -0.03 -4.48 25.48
CA GLN A 100 -1.09 -4.97 24.61
C GLN A 100 -2.10 -3.88 24.26
N PRO A 101 -2.69 -3.92 23.04
CA PRO A 101 -3.74 -2.99 22.67
C PRO A 101 -5.04 -3.28 23.41
N TRP A 102 -5.73 -2.21 23.83
CA TRP A 102 -7.05 -2.30 24.45
C TRP A 102 -8.05 -3.09 23.59
N ASN A 103 -7.98 -2.93 22.27
CA ASN A 103 -8.79 -3.72 21.33
C ASN A 103 -7.94 -4.13 20.11
N PRO A 104 -7.81 -5.45 19.83
CA PRO A 104 -6.96 -5.95 18.76
C PRO A 104 -7.45 -5.57 17.36
N LYS A 105 -8.70 -5.12 17.21
CA LYS A 105 -9.28 -4.74 15.92
C LYS A 105 -8.88 -3.34 15.44
N HIS A 106 -8.21 -2.53 16.26
CA HIS A 106 -7.82 -1.16 15.88
C HIS A 106 -6.89 -1.11 14.67
N SER A 107 -6.05 -2.13 14.45
CA SER A 107 -5.15 -2.22 13.29
C SER A 107 -5.89 -2.25 11.95
N PHE A 108 -7.16 -2.64 11.91
CA PHE A 108 -7.98 -2.70 10.70
C PHE A 108 -8.67 -1.38 10.36
N GLY A 109 -8.66 -0.38 11.25
CA GLY A 109 -9.38 0.88 11.05
C GLY A 109 -8.96 1.64 9.79
N GLY A 110 -7.65 1.65 9.48
CA GLY A 110 -7.13 2.30 8.27
C GLY A 110 -7.64 1.63 6.99
N MET A 111 -7.70 0.30 6.96
CA MET A 111 -8.21 -0.46 5.81
C MET A 111 -9.69 -0.15 5.56
N MET A 112 -10.51 -0.10 6.61
CA MET A 112 -11.94 0.23 6.48
C MET A 112 -12.16 1.65 5.96
N CYS A 113 -11.36 2.62 6.42
CA CYS A 113 -11.42 4.00 5.93
C CYS A 113 -11.14 4.07 4.42
N ILE A 114 -10.09 3.37 3.95
CA ILE A 114 -9.76 3.30 2.54
C ILE A 114 -10.89 2.64 1.74
N GLN A 115 -11.44 1.51 2.21
CA GLN A 115 -12.56 0.83 1.55
C GLN A 115 -13.79 1.73 1.41
N ALA A 116 -14.12 2.50 2.46
CA ALA A 116 -15.23 3.46 2.39
C ALA A 116 -14.99 4.53 1.29
N SER A 117 -13.75 5.01 1.14
CA SER A 117 -13.39 6.00 0.11
C SER A 117 -13.46 5.45 -1.32
N MET A 118 -13.28 4.13 -1.51
CA MET A 118 -13.34 3.49 -2.82
C MET A 118 -14.74 3.58 -3.44
N VAL A 119 -15.79 3.55 -2.62
CA VAL A 119 -17.18 3.71 -3.09
C VAL A 119 -17.39 5.05 -3.78
N MET A 120 -16.91 6.12 -3.15
CA MET A 120 -16.99 7.47 -3.71
C MET A 120 -16.19 7.60 -5.01
N THR A 121 -14.97 7.06 -5.02
CA THR A 121 -14.08 7.08 -6.20
C THR A 121 -14.68 6.29 -7.37
N GLY A 122 -15.31 5.15 -7.08
CA GLY A 122 -16.05 4.35 -8.05
C GLY A 122 -17.22 5.12 -8.66
N GLY A 123 -17.99 5.83 -7.83
CA GLY A 123 -19.07 6.71 -8.27
C GLY A 123 -18.61 7.78 -9.26
N TRP A 124 -17.51 8.48 -8.95
CA TRP A 124 -16.93 9.48 -9.86
C TRP A 124 -16.43 8.89 -11.18
N THR A 125 -15.79 7.71 -11.12
CA THR A 125 -15.31 7.02 -12.33
C THR A 125 -16.47 6.64 -13.23
N LEU A 126 -17.55 6.10 -12.65
CA LEU A 126 -18.76 5.73 -13.38
C LEU A 126 -19.49 6.96 -13.95
N ALA A 127 -19.60 8.05 -13.17
CA ALA A 127 -20.22 9.29 -13.64
C ALA A 127 -19.53 9.82 -14.91
N ARG A 128 -18.18 9.84 -14.93
CA ARG A 128 -17.40 10.24 -16.12
C ARG A 128 -17.69 9.35 -17.33
N ALA A 129 -17.71 8.04 -17.12
CA ALA A 129 -18.01 7.09 -18.20
C ALA A 129 -19.43 7.27 -18.75
N ILE A 130 -20.43 7.40 -17.86
CA ILE A 130 -21.83 7.62 -18.24
C ILE A 130 -22.02 8.92 -19.00
N THR A 131 -21.39 10.03 -18.57
CA THR A 131 -21.49 11.30 -19.29
C THR A 131 -20.99 11.19 -20.73
N ILE A 132 -19.85 10.55 -20.95
CA ILE A 132 -19.30 10.32 -22.30
C ILE A 132 -20.25 9.45 -23.12
N THR A 133 -20.75 8.36 -22.53
CA THR A 133 -21.70 7.45 -23.20
C THR A 133 -22.97 8.17 -23.61
N ILE A 134 -23.60 8.93 -22.70
CA ILE A 134 -24.83 9.68 -23.00
C ILE A 134 -24.59 10.67 -24.15
N GLN A 135 -23.52 11.47 -24.07
CA GLN A 135 -23.17 12.44 -25.12
C GLN A 135 -22.94 11.78 -26.48
N TYR A 136 -22.30 10.61 -26.52
CA TYR A 136 -22.08 9.88 -27.77
C TYR A 136 -23.40 9.31 -28.32
N THR A 137 -24.23 8.71 -27.45
CA THR A 137 -25.49 8.06 -27.88
C THR A 137 -26.55 9.04 -28.36
N THR A 138 -26.54 10.31 -27.90
CA THR A 138 -27.49 11.32 -28.38
C THR A 138 -27.17 11.82 -29.79
N VAL A 139 -25.92 11.69 -30.25
CA VAL A 139 -25.46 12.13 -31.58
C VAL A 139 -25.33 10.96 -32.55
N ARG A 140 -24.99 9.77 -32.06
CA ARG A 140 -24.75 8.59 -32.91
C ARG A 140 -26.06 7.95 -33.37
N HIS A 141 -26.38 8.10 -34.65
CA HIS A 141 -27.41 7.31 -35.33
C HIS A 141 -26.77 6.10 -36.04
N GLN A 142 -27.33 4.91 -35.85
CA GLN A 142 -26.88 3.67 -36.51
C GLN A 142 -28.06 2.68 -36.63
N GLY A 143 -28.33 2.20 -37.86
CA GLY A 143 -29.52 1.43 -38.25
C GLY A 143 -30.10 1.97 -39.58
N GLU A 144 -31.03 1.26 -40.21
CA GLU A 144 -31.75 1.81 -41.38
C GLU A 144 -32.71 2.93 -40.92
N CYS A 145 -32.63 4.09 -41.57
CA CYS A 145 -33.68 5.09 -41.48
C CYS A 145 -34.90 4.53 -42.22
N MET A 146 -35.89 4.04 -41.49
CA MET A 146 -37.18 3.71 -42.08
C MET A 146 -37.82 5.05 -42.51
N ASN A 147 -37.68 5.39 -43.80
CA ASN A 147 -38.44 6.48 -44.40
C ASN A 147 -39.91 6.14 -44.22
N MET A 148 -40.61 6.89 -43.37
CA MET A 148 -42.07 6.88 -43.34
C MET A 148 -42.54 7.72 -44.54
N ASP A 149 -42.83 7.04 -45.65
CA ASP A 149 -43.69 7.58 -46.71
C ASP A 149 -45.16 7.65 -46.23
#